data_AF-A0A1X7D2P7-F1
#
_entry.id   AF-A0A1X7D2P7-F1
#
_cell.length_a   1.000
_cell.length_b   1.000
_cell.length_c   1.000
_cell.angle_alpha   90.00
_cell.angle_beta   90.00
_cell.angle_gamma   90.00
#
_symmetry.space_group_name_H-M   'P 1'
#
loop_
_entity.id
_entity.type
_entity.pdbx_description
1 polymer ?
#
loop_
_entity_poly.entity_id
_entity_poly.type
_entity_poly.pdbx_seq_one_letter_code
_entity_poly.pdbx_strand_id
1 'polypeptide(L)' 'MQEELNSLHEVASKLLSNHLGNWANAVTNATAGHDDSKFLGVVHALLSIRSALAPLVSQSQDSSHG' A
#
# COMPACT_ATOMS: atom_id res chain seq x y z
N MET A 1 -14.03 11.83 9.19
CA MET A 1 -12.90 11.06 9.76
C MET A 1 -12.90 9.59 9.36
N GLN A 2 -13.88 8.76 9.71
CA GLN A 2 -13.80 7.32 9.35
C GLN A 2 -13.80 7.05 7.84
N GLU A 3 -14.67 7.74 7.09
CA GLU A 3 -14.70 7.65 5.62
C GLU A 3 -13.39 8.12 4.98
N GLU A 4 -12.73 9.12 5.57
CA GLU A 4 -11.44 9.63 5.13
C GLU A 4 -10.31 8.62 5.40
N LEU A 5 -10.34 7.93 6.55
CA LEU A 5 -9.40 6.86 6.89
C LEU A 5 -9.58 5.64 5.98
N ASN A 6 -10.82 5.25 5.70
CA ASN A 6 -11.14 4.18 4.76
C ASN A 6 -10.67 4.53 3.34
N SER A 7 -10.96 5.75 2.89
CA SER A 7 -10.50 6.27 1.59
C SER A 7 -8.97 6.28 1.50
N LEU A 8 -8.27 6.74 2.54
CA LEU A 8 -6.81 6.75 2.58
C LEU A 8 -6.21 5.34 2.56
N HIS A 9 -6.80 4.39 3.29
CA HIS A 9 -6.38 2.99 3.27
C HIS A 9 -6.60 2.33 1.90
N GLU A 10 -7.72 2.63 1.23
CA GLU A 10 -7.96 2.19 -0.15
C GLU A 10 -6.95 2.78 -1.14
N VAL A 11 -6.68 4.09 -1.05
CA VAL A 11 -5.71 4.77 -1.92
C VAL A 11 -4.32 4.18 -1.72
N ALA A 12 -3.88 3.99 -0.46
CA ALA A 12 -2.61 3.35 -0.15
C ALA A 12 -2.53 1.92 -0.72
N SER A 13 -3.62 1.15 -0.62
CA SER A 13 -3.70 -0.21 -1.17
C SER A 13 -3.64 -0.23 -2.70
N LYS A 14 -4.35 0.69 -3.38
CA LYS A 14 -4.32 0.84 -4.84
C LYS A 14 -2.94 1.25 -5.34
N LEU A 15 -2.30 2.22 -4.66
CA LEU A 15 -0.94 2.65 -4.97
C LEU A 15 0.07 1.52 -4.79
N LEU A 16 -0.06 0.73 -3.72
CA LEU A 16 0.81 -0.42 -3.47
C LEU A 16 0.70 -1.45 -4.60
N SER A 17 -0.52 -1.86 -4.96
CA SER A 17 -0.74 -2.82 -6.04
C SER A 17 -0.20 -2.31 -7.38
N ASN A 18 -0.43 -1.03 -7.71
CA ASN A 18 0.08 -0.43 -8.95
C ASN A 18 1.62 -0.39 -8.96
N HIS A 19 2.24 -0.03 -7.83
CA HIS A 19 3.70 0.06 -7.75
C HIS A 19 4.36 -1.32 -7.83
N LEU A 20 3.77 -2.34 -7.20
CA LEU A 20 4.21 -3.73 -7.32
C LEU A 20 4.08 -4.26 -8.76
N GLY A 21 2.99 -3.93 -9.46
CA GLY A 21 2.83 -4.27 -10.87
C GLY A 21 3.89 -3.63 -11.77
N ASN A 22 4.17 -2.34 -11.55
CA ASN A 22 5.22 -1.62 -12.28
C ASN A 22 6.61 -2.19 -11.98
N TRP A 23 6.89 -2.56 -10.73
CA TRP A 23 8.13 -3.21 -10.35
C TRP A 23 8.27 -4.58 -11.01
N ALA A 24 7.22 -5.40 -11.00
CA ALA A 24 7.23 -6.71 -11.68
C ALA A 24 7.51 -6.57 -13.19
N ASN A 25 6.91 -5.57 -13.84
CA ASN A 25 7.19 -5.25 -15.24
C ASN A 25 8.64 -4.80 -15.44
N ALA A 26 9.19 -3.98 -14.54
CA ALA A 26 10.57 -3.53 -14.60
C ALA A 26 11.56 -4.69 -14.45
N VAL A 27 11.32 -5.59 -13.49
CA VAL A 27 12.12 -6.81 -13.26
C VAL A 27 12.06 -7.75 -14.47
N THR A 28 10.88 -7.94 -15.06
CA THR A 28 10.72 -8.81 -16.23
C THR A 28 11.49 -8.29 -17.45
N ASN A 29 11.66 -6.97 -17.57
CA ASN A 29 12.38 -6.32 -18.65
C ASN A 29 13.80 -5.88 -18.26
N ALA A 30 14.28 -6.26 -17.08
CA ALA A 30 15.54 -5.79 -16.54
C ALA A 30 16.74 -6.43 -17.26
N THR A 31 17.74 -5.62 -17.59
CA THR A 31 19.07 -6.09 -17.99
C THR A 31 19.99 -6.19 -16.76
N ALA A 32 21.16 -6.81 -16.91
CA ALA A 32 22.14 -6.92 -15.84
C ALA A 32 22.53 -5.53 -15.29
N GLY A 33 22.38 -5.34 -13.98
CA GLY A 33 22.65 -4.07 -13.28
C GLY A 33 21.42 -3.20 -13.02
N HIS A 34 20.20 -3.72 -13.22
CA HIS A 34 18.98 -3.02 -12.81
C HIS A 34 18.95 -2.74 -11.31
N ASP A 35 18.65 -1.50 -10.93
CA ASP A 35 18.57 -1.05 -9.54
C ASP A 35 17.11 -0.95 -9.08
N ASP A 36 16.74 -1.87 -8.18
CA ASP A 36 15.41 -1.98 -7.59
C ASP A 36 15.20 -1.12 -6.34
N SER A 37 16.24 -0.45 -5.84
CA SER A 37 16.23 0.28 -4.56
C SER A 37 15.09 1.29 -4.45
N LYS A 38 14.78 1.99 -5.55
CA LYS A 38 13.68 2.96 -5.64
C LYS A 38 12.30 2.30 -5.46
N PHE A 39 12.10 1.09 -5.99
CA PHE A 39 10.84 0.38 -5.88
C PHE A 39 10.64 -0.12 -4.45
N LEU A 40 11.70 -0.66 -3.84
CA LEU A 40 11.70 -1.13 -2.46
C LEU A 40 11.38 0.01 -1.48
N GLY A 41 11.96 1.19 -1.67
CA GLY A 41 11.69 2.37 -0.83
C GLY A 41 10.20 2.78 -0.85
N VAL A 42 9.60 2.83 -2.04
CA VAL A 42 8.18 3.18 -2.20
C VAL A 42 7.27 2.08 -1.65
N VAL A 43 7.58 0.80 -1.88
CA VAL A 43 6.83 -0.34 -1.31
C VAL A 43 6.84 -0.28 0.22
N HIS A 44 8.00 -0.04 0.84
CA HIS A 44 8.12 0.08 2.30
C HIS A 44 7.28 1.24 2.86
N ALA A 45 7.29 2.41 2.20
CA ALA A 45 6.49 3.55 2.63
C ALA A 45 4.99 3.25 2.56
N LEU A 46 4.52 2.67 1.45
CA LEU A 46 3.11 2.32 1.27
C LEU A 46 2.66 1.21 2.23
N LEU A 47 3.51 0.21 2.50
CA LEU A 47 3.22 -0.82 3.50
C LEU A 47 3.11 -0.22 4.90
N SER A 48 3.98 0.74 5.25
CA SER A 48 3.98 1.39 6.56
C SER A 48 2.68 2.18 6.77
N ILE A 49 2.26 2.95 5.75
CA ILE A 49 0.98 3.71 5.78
C ILE A 49 -0.20 2.75 5.93
N ARG A 50 -0.26 1.71 5.08
CA ARG A 50 -1.35 0.71 5.13
C ARG A 50 -1.42 0.02 6.48
N SER A 51 -0.29 -0.36 7.05
CA SER A 51 -0.21 -1.05 8.36
C SER A 51 -0.63 -0.14 9.51
N ALA A 52 -0.27 1.14 9.46
CA ALA A 52 -0.69 2.13 10.46
C ALA A 52 -2.20 2.40 10.40
N LEU A 53 -2.81 2.35 9.21
CA LEU A 53 -4.24 2.57 9.02
C LEU A 53 -5.09 1.33 9.30
N ALA A 54 -4.57 0.12 9.12
CA ALA A 54 -5.29 -1.14 9.30
C ALA A 54 -6.09 -1.24 10.63
N PRO A 55 -5.51 -0.98 11.83
CA PRO A 55 -6.27 -1.08 13.07
C PRO A 55 -7.38 -0.02 13.19
N LEU A 56 -7.23 1.13 12.53
CA LEU A 56 -8.21 2.24 12.59
C LEU A 56 -9.40 1.99 11.65
N VAL A 57 -9.18 1.26 10.57
CA VAL A 57 -10.22 0.88 9.60
C VAL A 57 -11.07 -0.29 10.13
N SER A 58 -10.45 -1.27 10.81
CA SER A 58 -11.16 -2.45 11.33
C SER A 58 -12.07 -2.17 12.54
N GLN A 59 -11.76 -1.17 13.37
CA GLN A 59 -12.54 -0.84 14.58
C GLN A 59 -13.97 -0.36 14.28
N SER A 60 -14.25 0.09 13.07
CA SER A 60 -15.59 0.57 12.70
C SER A 60 -16.58 -0.52 12.31
N GLN A 61 -16.14 -1.75 12.04
CA GLN A 61 -17.08 -2.86 11.78
C GLN A 61 -17.71 -3.42 13.06
N ASP A 62 -17.03 -3.35 14.20
CA ASP A 62 -17.53 -3.89 15.48
C ASP A 62 -18.29 -2.86 16.34
N SER A 63 -18.25 -1.57 15.99
CA SER A 63 -18.86 -0.51 16.81
C SER A 63 -20.38 -0.35 16.61
N SER A 64 -21.03 -1.23 15.82
CA SER A 64 -22.45 -1.13 15.48
C SER A 64 -23.35 -2.15 16.21
N HIS A 65 -22.83 -2.84 17.23
CA HIS A 65 -23.59 -3.68 18.15
C HIS A 65 -23.35 -3.27 19.60
N GLY A 66 -24.17 -2.35 20.11
CA GLY A 66 -24.24 -1.93 21.51
C GLY A 66 -25.51 -1.17 21.78
#